data_AF-A0A952KXE9-F1
#
_entry.id   AF-A0A952KXE9-F1
#
_cell.length_a   1.000
_cell.length_b   1.000
_cell.length_c   1.000
_cell.angle_alpha   90.00
_cell.angle_beta   90.00
_cell.angle_gamma   90.00
#
_symmetry.space_group_name_H-M   'P 1'
#
loop_
_entity.id
_entity.type
_entity.pdbx_description
1 polymer ?
#
loop_
_entity_poly.entity_id
_entity_poly.type
_entity_poly.pdbx_seq_one_letter_code
_entity_poly.pdbx_strand_id
1 'polypeptide(L)' 'EAWSDLVVAGSPLSSDELVVVGRRGGPEFLESEIARLAHLIAMAASLRRNA' A
#
# COMPACT_ATOMS: atom_id res chain seq x y z
N GLU A 1 -16.17 -7.14 -17.67
CA GLU A 1 -16.73 -7.22 -16.30
C GLU A 1 -15.73 -7.91 -15.40
N ALA A 2 -15.47 -7.53 -14.17
CA ALA A 2 -15.49 -6.25 -13.47
C ALA A 2 -14.43 -6.46 -12.39
N TRP A 3 -13.63 -5.45 -12.07
CA TRP A 3 -12.82 -5.46 -10.84
C TRP A 3 -13.72 -5.41 -9.58
N SER A 4 -14.91 -6.03 -9.62
CA SER A 4 -16.01 -5.83 -8.67
C SER A 4 -15.63 -6.24 -7.26
N ASP A 5 -14.65 -7.14 -7.14
CA ASP A 5 -14.24 -7.72 -5.87
C ASP A 5 -12.79 -7.36 -5.51
N LEU A 6 -12.12 -6.41 -6.19
CA LEU A 6 -10.77 -6.03 -5.81
C LEU A 6 -10.77 -4.83 -4.86
N VAL A 7 -10.31 -5.07 -3.62
CA VAL A 7 -9.96 -3.99 -2.69
C VAL A 7 -8.47 -3.71 -2.79
N VAL A 8 -8.10 -2.43 -2.90
CA VAL A 8 -6.71 -1.99 -3.00
C VAL A 8 -6.36 -1.04 -1.86
N ALA A 9 -5.14 -1.17 -1.34
CA ALA A 9 -4.50 -0.21 -0.45
C ALA A 9 -3.19 0.23 -1.09
N GLY A 10 -2.85 1.52 -0.99
CA GLY A 10 -1.64 2.04 -1.60
C GLY A 10 -0.96 3.11 -0.75
N SER A 11 0.36 3.20 -0.89
CA SER A 11 1.16 4.28 -0.29
C SER A 11 2.39 4.59 -1.15
N PRO A 12 2.78 5.87 -1.27
CA PRO A 12 3.89 6.29 -2.12
C PRO A 12 5.23 5.80 -1.58
N LEU A 13 6.10 5.33 -2.48
CA LEU A 13 7.48 4.93 -2.18
C LEU A 13 8.50 6.03 -2.56
N SER A 14 8.21 6.79 -3.60
CA SER A 14 8.93 8.01 -4.03
C SER A 14 7.97 9.01 -4.66
N SER A 15 8.52 10.06 -5.27
CA SER A 15 7.78 10.99 -6.14
C SER A 15 7.07 10.29 -7.30
N ASP A 16 7.66 9.20 -7.80
CA ASP A 16 7.27 8.60 -9.09
C ASP A 16 6.85 7.13 -8.97
N GLU A 17 6.88 6.57 -7.76
CA GLU A 17 6.55 5.16 -7.50
C GLU A 17 5.50 5.02 -6.39
N LEU A 18 4.54 4.13 -6.62
CA LEU A 18 3.48 3.75 -5.69
C LEU A 18 3.53 2.25 -5.43
N VAL A 19 3.44 1.85 -4.17
CA VAL A 19 3.19 0.44 -3.81
C VAL A 19 1.69 0.25 -3.64
N VAL A 20 1.15 -0.76 -4.32
CA VAL A 20 -0.28 -1.12 -4.26
C VAL A 20 -0.40 -2.58 -3.83
N VAL A 21 -1.21 -2.82 -2.80
CA VAL A 21 -1.57 -4.15 -2.33
C VAL A 21 -3.04 -4.37 -2.68
N GLY A 22 -3.29 -5.36 -3.53
CA GLY A 22 -4.63 -5.80 -3.90
C GLY A 22 -5.02 -7.09 -3.19
N ARG A 23 -6.30 -7.23 -2.86
CA ARG A 23 -6.88 -8.49 -2.36
C ARG A 23 -8.21 -8.74 -3.03
N ARG A 24 -8.44 -10.00 -3.42
CA ARG A 24 -9.68 -10.43 -4.05
C ARG A 24 -10.71 -10.79 -2.96
N GLY A 25 -11.74 -9.98 -2.84
CA GLY A 25 -12.86 -10.14 -1.93
C GLY A 25 -12.54 -9.85 -0.45
N GLY A 26 -13.57 -10.06 0.37
CA GLY A 26 -13.56 -9.90 1.84
C GLY A 26 -13.73 -8.44 2.32
N PRO A 27 -13.60 -8.17 3.64
CA PRO A 27 -13.80 -6.84 4.24
C PRO A 27 -12.81 -5.77 3.73
N GLU A 28 -13.16 -4.50 3.89
CA GLU A 28 -12.20 -3.41 3.64
C GLU A 28 -10.94 -3.54 4.51
N PHE A 29 -9.83 -2.96 4.06
CA PHE A 29 -8.64 -2.83 4.90
C PHE A 29 -8.96 -1.95 6.09
N LEU A 30 -8.56 -2.37 7.29
CA LEU A 30 -8.74 -1.55 8.48
C LEU A 30 -7.84 -0.31 8.39
N GLU A 31 -8.26 0.80 9.00
CA GLU A 31 -7.43 2.02 9.08
C GLU A 31 -6.05 1.74 9.69
N SER A 32 -5.99 0.84 10.68
CA SER A 32 -4.73 0.42 11.29
C SER A 32 -3.81 -0.37 10.35
N GLU A 33 -4.37 -1.08 9.36
CA GLU A 33 -3.61 -1.78 8.32
C GLU A 33 -3.10 -0.80 7.26
N ILE A 34 -3.90 0.20 6.89
CA ILE A 34 -3.48 1.29 6.00
C ILE A 34 -2.33 2.09 6.64
N ALA A 35 -2.46 2.46 7.92
CA ALA A 35 -1.40 3.16 8.64
C ALA A 35 -0.11 2.34 8.72
N ARG A 36 -0.22 1.02 8.93
CA ARG A 36 0.92 0.10 8.94
C ARG A 36 1.59 0.01 7.58
N LEU A 37 0.81 -0.11 6.51
CA LEU A 37 1.32 -0.13 5.13
C LEU A 37 2.12 1.16 4.84
N ALA A 38 1.56 2.32 5.16
CA ALA A 38 2.23 3.61 4.98
C ALA A 38 3.54 3.69 5.77
N HIS A 39 3.53 3.25 7.03
CA HIS A 39 4.72 3.24 7.87
C HIS A 39 5.84 2.34 7.31
N LEU A 40 5.50 1.12 6.90
CA LEU A 40 6.47 0.18 6.31
C LEU A 40 7.10 0.74 5.03
N ILE A 41 6.28 1.36 4.16
CA ILE A 41 6.77 1.96 2.92
C ILE A 41 7.64 3.19 3.20
N ALA A 42 7.30 4.00 4.20
CA ALA A 42 8.14 5.12 4.62
C ALA A 42 9.51 4.64 5.13
N MET A 43 9.56 3.54 5.90
CA MET A 43 10.82 2.92 6.31
C MET A 43 11.61 2.40 5.11
N ALA A 44 10.98 1.69 4.18
CA ALA A 44 11.63 1.19 2.97
C ALA A 44 12.19 2.34 2.10
N ALA A 45 11.43 3.42 1.94
CA ALA A 45 11.88 4.62 1.25
C ALA A 45 13.09 5.27 1.95
N SER A 46 13.11 5.28 3.29
CA SER A 46 14.25 5.79 4.05
C SER A 46 15.50 4.93 3.86
N LEU A 47 15.37 3.60 3.90
CA LEU A 47 16.49 2.68 3.68
C LEU A 47 17.07 2.86 2.28
N ARG A 48 16.20 2.99 1.26
CA ARG A 48 16.62 3.17 -0.13
C ARG A 48 17.39 4.48 -0.36
N ARG A 49 17.05 5.57 0.34
CA ARG A 49 17.79 6.84 0.23
C ARG A 49 19.20 6.77 0.83
N ASN A 50 19.44 5.83 1.74
CA ASN A 50 20.67 5.69 2.51
C ASN A 50 21.56 4.52 2.01
N ALA A 51 21.13 3.82 0.95
CA ALA A 51 21.87 2.75 0.28
C ALA A 51 22.63 3.32 -0.92
#